data_AF-A0A2P6W8M2-F1
#
_entry.id   AF-A0A2P6W8M2-F1
#
_cell.length_a   1.000
_cell.length_b   1.000
_cell.length_c   1.000
_cell.angle_alpha   90.00
_cell.angle_beta   90.00
_cell.angle_gamma   90.00
#
_symmetry.space_group_name_H-M   'P 1'
#
loop_
_entity.id
_entity.type
_entity.pdbx_description
1 polymer ?
#
loop_
_entity_poly.entity_id
_entity_poly.type
_entity_poly.pdbx_seq_one_letter_code
_entity_poly.pdbx_strand_id
1 'polypeptide(L)'
;MSLDSKTVAASAVFLILGGALGGAVTFSYMQSEIQNLDDRLDNLESSANVVRLNYTENTGLSSLFDSVDQSTVYIRANGTGRSQGSGFVYNEDGHIVTNEHVVADADRVEVGFIDGSTRRARIVGTDPYTDLAVLKVNKRDLEPLELADSSEVKVGQKAVAVGNPFGLRSSITSGIISQKGRSLRTQGG
;
A
#
# COMPACT_ATOMS: atom_id res chain seq x y z
N MET A 1 -27.33 60.62 63.23
CA MET A 1 -28.13 59.39 63.10
C MET A 1 -27.13 58.25 62.94
N SER A 2 -26.82 57.55 64.04
CA SER A 2 -25.74 56.57 64.13
C SER A 2 -26.27 55.19 63.75
N LEU A 3 -25.76 54.61 62.67
CA LEU A 3 -26.07 53.23 62.28
C LEU A 3 -25.29 52.27 63.19
N ASP A 4 -26.01 51.34 63.83
CA ASP A 4 -25.45 50.38 64.77
C ASP A 4 -24.59 49.33 64.01
N SER A 5 -23.35 49.15 64.46
CA SER A 5 -22.33 48.27 63.82
C SER A 5 -22.71 46.79 63.76
N LYS A 6 -23.77 46.39 64.49
CA LYS A 6 -24.21 44.99 64.61
C LYS A 6 -25.07 44.52 63.44
N THR A 7 -25.72 45.41 62.68
CA THR A 7 -26.57 45.06 61.53
C THR A 7 -25.80 44.88 60.22
N VAL A 8 -24.64 45.53 60.06
CA VAL A 8 -23.78 45.40 58.86
C VAL A 8 -23.03 44.07 58.83
N ALA A 9 -22.72 43.50 60.00
CA ALA A 9 -22.02 42.22 60.08
C ALA A 9 -22.93 41.02 59.74
N ALA A 10 -24.24 41.11 59.98
CA ALA A 10 -25.17 40.01 59.74
C ALA A 10 -25.49 39.78 58.25
N SER A 11 -25.48 40.83 57.43
CA SER A 11 -25.75 40.74 55.99
C SER A 11 -24.54 40.28 55.16
N ALA A 12 -23.32 40.44 55.66
CA ALA A 12 -22.11 39.95 54.99
C ALA A 12 -21.93 38.42 55.07
N VAL A 13 -22.47 37.77 56.11
CA VAL A 13 -22.31 36.32 56.32
C VAL A 13 -23.26 35.49 55.45
N PHE A 14 -24.42 36.03 55.04
CA PHE A 14 -25.37 35.32 54.19
C PHE A 14 -24.98 35.23 52.70
N LEU A 15 -24.05 36.06 52.22
CA LEU A 15 -23.61 36.04 50.82
C LEU A 15 -22.53 34.98 50.52
N ILE A 16 -21.83 34.47 51.53
CA ILE A 16 -20.79 33.45 51.35
C ILE A 16 -21.40 32.04 51.28
N LEU A 17 -22.55 31.81 51.93
CA LEU A 17 -23.25 30.52 51.92
C LEU A 17 -24.09 30.28 50.65
N GLY A 18 -24.61 31.34 50.00
CA GLY A 18 -25.34 31.24 48.73
C GLY A 18 -24.43 30.99 47.51
N GLY A 19 -23.22 31.55 47.51
CA GLY A 19 -22.25 31.39 46.43
C GLY A 19 -21.56 30.02 46.41
N ALA A 20 -21.33 29.40 47.57
CA ALA A 20 -20.65 28.11 47.65
C ALA A 20 -21.49 26.94 47.09
N LEU A 21 -22.80 26.93 47.32
CA LEU A 21 -23.70 25.89 46.79
C LEU A 21 -24.03 26.09 45.31
N GLY A 22 -24.29 27.33 44.87
CA GLY A 22 -24.50 27.64 43.45
C GLY A 22 -23.23 27.42 42.61
N GLY A 23 -22.07 27.74 43.16
CA GLY A 23 -20.77 27.50 42.55
C GLY A 23 -20.47 26.01 42.37
N ALA A 24 -20.72 25.16 43.36
CA ALA A 24 -20.47 23.72 43.24
C ALA A 24 -21.35 23.06 42.16
N VAL A 25 -22.62 23.45 42.08
CA VAL A 25 -23.56 22.92 41.08
C VAL A 25 -23.18 23.38 39.68
N THR A 26 -22.98 24.68 39.47
CA THR A 26 -22.53 25.22 38.17
C THR A 26 -21.16 24.70 37.75
N PHE A 27 -20.23 24.53 38.71
CA PHE A 27 -18.93 23.91 38.48
C PHE A 27 -19.07 22.44 38.06
N SER A 28 -19.95 21.67 38.71
CA SER A 28 -20.21 20.27 38.32
C SER A 28 -20.88 20.15 36.95
N TYR A 29 -21.76 21.08 36.58
CA TYR A 29 -22.37 21.15 35.24
C TYR A 29 -21.35 21.55 34.16
N MET A 30 -20.45 22.48 34.46
CA MET A 30 -19.32 22.81 33.57
C MET A 30 -18.34 21.63 33.44
N GLN A 31 -18.07 20.90 34.53
CA GLN A 31 -17.16 19.77 34.51
C GLN A 31 -17.68 18.65 33.60
N SER A 32 -18.99 18.39 33.62
CA SER A 32 -19.61 17.38 32.77
C SER A 32 -19.68 17.80 31.29
N GLU A 33 -19.85 19.08 30.98
CA GLU A 33 -19.75 19.59 29.61
C GLU A 33 -18.31 19.47 29.07
N ILE A 34 -17.30 19.81 29.89
CA ILE A 34 -15.88 19.69 29.54
C ILE A 34 -15.50 18.22 29.29
N GLN A 35 -15.97 17.29 30.12
CA GLN A 35 -15.73 15.85 29.91
C GLN A 35 -16.36 15.34 28.60
N ASN A 36 -17.59 15.77 28.30
CA ASN A 36 -18.28 15.36 27.08
C ASN A 36 -17.62 15.95 25.81
N LEU A 37 -16.98 17.11 25.93
CA LEU A 37 -16.19 17.71 24.86
C LEU A 37 -14.86 16.96 24.64
N ASP A 38 -14.20 16.53 25.71
CA ASP A 38 -12.97 15.72 25.66
C ASP A 38 -13.23 14.38 24.96
N ASP A 39 -14.30 13.68 25.37
CA ASP A 39 -14.74 12.43 24.73
C ASP A 39 -15.05 12.62 23.23
N ARG A 40 -15.62 13.77 22.85
CA ARG A 40 -15.89 14.09 21.44
C ARG A 40 -14.62 14.41 20.66
N LEU A 41 -13.63 15.03 21.28
CA LEU A 41 -12.32 15.29 20.66
C LEU A 41 -11.55 13.99 20.43
N ASP A 42 -11.52 13.09 21.41
CA ASP A 42 -10.91 11.76 21.27
C ASP A 42 -11.54 10.93 20.14
N ASN A 43 -12.88 10.99 20.03
CA ASN A 43 -13.61 10.32 18.96
C ASN A 43 -13.37 10.95 17.57
N LEU A 44 -13.18 12.27 17.50
CA LEU A 44 -12.85 12.98 16.26
C LEU A 44 -11.41 12.73 15.83
N GLU A 45 -10.46 12.70 16.77
CA GLU A 45 -9.07 12.34 16.49
C GLU A 45 -8.95 10.89 16.01
N SER A 46 -9.65 9.97 16.68
CA SER A 46 -9.72 8.56 16.26
C SER A 46 -10.31 8.40 14.86
N SER A 47 -11.39 9.13 14.56
CA SER A 47 -12.01 9.11 13.22
C SER A 47 -11.09 9.73 12.16
N ALA A 48 -10.41 10.83 12.48
CA ALA A 48 -9.44 11.47 11.58
C ALA A 48 -8.23 10.58 11.31
N ASN A 49 -7.76 9.81 12.30
CA ASN A 49 -6.63 8.91 12.16
C ASN A 49 -6.99 7.70 11.27
N VAL A 50 -8.18 7.12 11.44
CA VAL A 50 -8.69 6.03 10.57
C VAL A 50 -8.86 6.51 9.12
N VAL A 51 -9.36 7.72 8.91
CA VAL A 51 -9.50 8.31 7.57
C VAL A 51 -8.13 8.58 6.94
N ARG A 52 -7.15 9.10 7.70
CA ARG A 52 -5.77 9.34 7.21
C ARG A 52 -5.04 8.06 6.82
N LEU A 53 -5.17 6.98 7.61
CA LEU A 53 -4.58 5.68 7.28
C LEU A 53 -5.13 5.13 5.95
N ASN A 54 -6.44 5.21 5.72
CA ASN A 54 -7.03 4.81 4.46
C ASN A 54 -6.63 5.71 3.28
N TYR A 55 -6.46 7.01 3.49
CA TYR A 55 -6.11 7.95 2.41
C TYR A 55 -4.64 7.81 1.97
N THR A 56 -3.71 7.64 2.91
CA THR A 56 -2.29 7.41 2.63
C THR A 56 -2.05 6.04 1.98
N GLU A 57 -2.80 5.01 2.37
CA GLU A 57 -2.69 3.70 1.70
C GLU A 57 -3.21 3.71 0.25
N ASN A 58 -4.32 4.40 -0.01
CA ASN A 58 -4.92 4.41 -1.34
C ASN A 58 -4.10 5.26 -2.34
N THR A 59 -3.48 6.35 -1.86
CA THR A 59 -2.56 7.17 -2.67
C THR A 59 -1.22 6.47 -2.91
N GLY A 60 -0.68 5.76 -1.91
CA GLY A 60 0.54 4.97 -2.07
C GLY A 60 0.37 3.79 -3.03
N LEU A 61 -0.77 3.10 -3.01
CA LEU A 61 -1.01 2.00 -3.97
C LEU A 61 -1.23 2.49 -5.40
N SER A 62 -1.83 3.66 -5.60
CA SER A 62 -1.99 4.23 -6.93
C SER A 62 -0.65 4.63 -7.56
N SER A 63 0.24 5.26 -6.81
CA SER A 63 1.56 5.64 -7.33
C SER A 63 2.46 4.42 -7.55
N LEU A 64 2.36 3.40 -6.69
CA LEU A 64 3.01 2.11 -6.90
C LEU A 64 2.47 1.41 -8.16
N PHE A 65 1.15 1.46 -8.38
CA PHE A 65 0.54 0.91 -9.59
C PHE A 65 1.15 1.57 -10.84
N ASP A 66 1.20 2.90 -10.90
CA ASP A 66 1.70 3.63 -12.06
C ASP A 66 3.18 3.33 -12.36
N SER A 67 4.03 3.23 -11.32
CA SER A 67 5.44 2.89 -11.48
C SER A 67 5.66 1.46 -11.96
N VAL A 68 4.93 0.49 -11.40
CA VAL A 68 5.11 -0.93 -11.74
C VAL A 68 4.46 -1.28 -13.08
N ASP A 69 3.34 -0.65 -13.45
CA ASP A 69 2.65 -0.87 -14.74
C ASP A 69 3.57 -0.51 -15.92
N GLN A 70 4.37 0.56 -15.79
CA GLN A 70 5.35 0.98 -16.80
C GLN A 70 6.48 -0.04 -17.01
N SER A 71 6.87 -0.74 -15.94
CA SER A 71 7.93 -1.76 -15.96
C SER A 71 7.41 -3.15 -16.34
N THR A 72 6.09 -3.37 -16.29
CA THR A 72 5.45 -4.67 -16.54
C THR A 72 5.21 -4.87 -18.04
N VAL A 73 5.50 -6.08 -18.52
CA VAL A 73 5.35 -6.44 -19.93
C VAL A 73 4.46 -7.65 -20.12
N TYR A 74 3.76 -7.68 -21.25
CA TYR A 74 3.05 -8.86 -21.74
C TYR A 74 3.99 -9.71 -22.60
N ILE A 75 3.96 -11.03 -22.43
CA ILE A 75 4.78 -11.96 -23.19
C ILE A 75 3.90 -12.92 -23.95
N ARG A 76 4.16 -13.05 -25.25
CA ARG A 76 3.53 -14.01 -26.14
C ARG A 76 4.59 -14.89 -26.78
N ALA A 77 4.52 -16.18 -26.49
CA ALA A 77 5.42 -17.19 -27.02
C ALA A 77 4.64 -18.09 -27.99
N ASN A 78 5.16 -18.25 -29.20
CA ASN A 78 4.59 -19.11 -30.23
C ASN A 78 5.65 -20.13 -30.66
N GLY A 79 5.32 -21.41 -30.58
CA GLY A 79 6.11 -22.53 -31.09
C GLY A 79 5.22 -23.74 -31.33
N THR A 80 5.55 -24.89 -30.73
CA THR A 80 4.70 -26.10 -30.78
C THR A 80 3.34 -25.88 -30.10
N GLY A 81 3.28 -24.94 -29.16
CA GLY A 81 2.06 -24.40 -28.56
C GLY A 81 2.08 -22.86 -28.52
N ARG A 82 0.98 -22.27 -28.05
CA ARG A 82 0.89 -20.84 -27.74
C ARG A 82 0.88 -20.65 -26.24
N SER A 83 1.89 -19.96 -25.72
CA SER A 83 2.00 -19.58 -24.31
C SER A 83 1.90 -18.06 -24.16
N GLN A 84 1.36 -17.62 -23.04
CA GLN A 84 1.19 -16.22 -22.71
C GLN A 84 1.49 -16.02 -21.23
N GLY A 85 2.13 -14.90 -20.92
CA GLY A 85 2.56 -14.60 -19.57
C GLY A 85 2.85 -13.12 -19.38
N SER A 86 3.45 -12.83 -18.24
CA SER A 86 3.93 -11.49 -17.89
C SER A 86 5.41 -11.55 -17.59
N GLY A 87 6.07 -10.41 -17.70
CA GLY A 87 7.42 -10.22 -17.20
C GLY A 87 7.60 -8.79 -16.74
N PHE A 88 8.84 -8.44 -16.39
CA PHE A 88 9.20 -7.07 -16.08
C PHE A 88 10.54 -6.70 -16.70
N VAL A 89 10.71 -5.41 -16.96
CA VAL A 89 11.98 -4.84 -17.43
C VAL A 89 12.99 -4.86 -16.29
N TYR A 90 14.13 -5.51 -16.52
CA TYR A 90 15.21 -5.62 -15.54
C TYR A 90 16.23 -4.48 -15.65
N ASN A 91 16.50 -4.00 -16.87
CA ASN A 91 17.42 -2.88 -17.10
C ASN A 91 17.12 -2.12 -18.40
N GLU A 92 17.72 -0.93 -18.53
CA GLU A 92 17.57 -0.05 -19.70
C GLU A 92 18.16 -0.66 -20.99
N ASP A 93 19.09 -1.61 -20.85
CA ASP A 93 19.60 -2.39 -21.97
C ASP A 93 18.51 -3.27 -22.60
N GLY A 94 17.33 -3.43 -21.98
CA GLY A 94 16.22 -4.20 -22.54
C GLY A 94 16.28 -5.68 -22.22
N HIS A 95 16.84 -6.03 -21.06
CA HIS A 95 16.64 -7.35 -20.47
C HIS A 95 15.29 -7.41 -19.76
N ILE A 96 14.58 -8.51 -19.96
CA ILE A 96 13.27 -8.77 -19.36
C ILE A 96 13.34 -10.10 -18.65
N VAL A 97 12.80 -10.16 -17.44
CA VAL A 97 12.70 -11.39 -16.65
C VAL A 97 11.25 -11.91 -16.73
N THR A 98 11.12 -13.21 -16.90
CA THR A 98 9.84 -13.95 -16.96
C THR A 98 10.04 -15.36 -16.40
N ASN A 99 8.95 -16.13 -16.33
CA ASN A 99 9.03 -17.56 -16.07
C ASN A 99 9.55 -18.35 -17.27
N GLU A 100 10.24 -19.46 -16.99
CA GLU A 100 10.77 -20.37 -18.01
C GLU A 100 9.64 -21.06 -18.76
N HIS A 101 8.60 -21.53 -18.05
CA HIS A 101 7.47 -22.24 -18.66
C HIS A 101 6.68 -21.35 -19.65
N VAL A 102 6.84 -20.03 -19.59
CA VAL A 102 6.23 -19.09 -20.56
C VAL A 102 6.92 -19.22 -21.92
N VAL A 103 8.19 -19.60 -21.97
CA VAL A 103 9.03 -19.55 -23.18
C VAL A 103 9.70 -20.87 -23.57
N ALA A 104 9.57 -21.94 -22.76
CA ALA A 104 10.24 -23.23 -22.91
C ALA A 104 10.22 -23.81 -24.33
N ASP A 105 9.05 -23.79 -25.00
CA ASP A 105 8.85 -24.39 -26.32
C ASP A 105 8.64 -23.35 -27.45
N ALA A 106 9.11 -22.12 -27.25
CA ALA A 106 8.81 -21.01 -28.14
C ALA A 106 9.84 -20.84 -29.26
N ASP A 107 9.41 -20.96 -30.52
CA ASP A 107 10.20 -20.58 -31.69
C ASP A 107 10.30 -19.05 -31.84
N ARG A 108 9.27 -18.34 -31.38
CA ARG A 108 9.16 -16.89 -31.46
C ARG A 108 8.55 -16.32 -30.19
N VAL A 109 9.28 -15.40 -29.56
CA VAL A 109 8.82 -14.64 -28.40
C VAL A 109 8.62 -13.17 -28.79
N GLU A 110 7.47 -12.63 -28.42
CA GLU A 110 7.12 -11.23 -28.55
C GLU A 110 6.76 -10.63 -27.21
N VAL A 111 7.21 -9.40 -26.98
CA VAL A 111 6.99 -8.63 -25.76
C VAL A 111 6.15 -7.42 -26.12
N GLY A 112 4.99 -7.29 -25.47
CA GLY A 112 4.13 -6.11 -25.51
C GLY A 112 4.41 -5.19 -24.31
N PHE A 113 4.45 -3.89 -24.58
CA PHE A 113 4.67 -2.83 -23.59
C PHE A 113 3.38 -2.05 -23.37
N ILE A 114 3.31 -1.30 -22.26
CA ILE A 114 2.11 -0.53 -21.87
C ILE A 114 1.75 0.57 -22.88
N ASP A 115 2.72 1.05 -23.66
CA ASP A 115 2.51 2.00 -24.77
C ASP A 115 1.84 1.36 -26.00
N GLY A 116 1.47 0.08 -25.92
CA GLY A 116 0.87 -0.70 -27.01
C GLY A 116 1.88 -1.21 -28.04
N SER A 117 3.16 -0.84 -27.93
CA SER A 117 4.19 -1.33 -28.83
C SER A 117 4.55 -2.78 -28.54
N THR A 118 4.90 -3.53 -29.58
CA THR A 118 5.39 -4.91 -29.46
C THR A 118 6.79 -5.02 -30.05
N ARG A 119 7.66 -5.84 -29.44
CA ARG A 119 9.00 -6.14 -29.95
C ARG A 119 9.26 -7.64 -29.93
N ARG A 120 9.93 -8.13 -30.97
CA ARG A 120 10.49 -9.49 -30.94
C ARG A 120 11.61 -9.54 -29.90
N ALA A 121 11.58 -10.56 -29.06
CA ALA A 121 12.63 -10.82 -28.10
C ALA A 121 13.49 -12.01 -28.53
N ARG A 122 14.75 -12.01 -28.09
CA ARG A 122 15.62 -13.19 -28.11
C ARG A 122 15.71 -13.75 -26.71
N ILE A 123 15.72 -15.08 -26.58
CA ILE A 123 16.02 -15.73 -25.32
C ILE A 123 17.52 -15.60 -25.07
N VAL A 124 17.89 -14.99 -23.95
CA VAL A 124 19.29 -14.86 -23.50
C VAL A 124 19.70 -16.11 -22.75
N GLY A 125 18.80 -16.63 -21.90
CA GLY A 125 19.00 -17.86 -21.15
C GLY A 125 17.73 -18.27 -20.42
N THR A 126 17.66 -19.55 -20.06
CA THR A 126 16.59 -20.15 -19.27
C THR A 126 17.19 -21.00 -18.16
N ASP A 127 16.47 -21.10 -17.05
CA ASP A 127 16.77 -21.99 -15.94
C ASP A 127 15.49 -22.75 -15.55
N PRO A 128 15.34 -24.02 -15.99
CA PRO A 128 14.16 -24.82 -15.69
C PRO A 128 14.07 -25.23 -14.20
N TYR A 129 15.16 -25.14 -13.42
CA TYR A 129 15.14 -25.50 -12.00
C TYR A 129 14.53 -24.40 -11.12
N THR A 130 14.67 -23.14 -11.55
CA THR A 130 14.09 -21.99 -10.84
C THR A 130 12.86 -21.42 -11.54
N ASP A 131 12.46 -22.00 -12.69
CA ASP A 131 11.39 -21.51 -13.56
C ASP A 131 11.62 -20.04 -13.95
N LEU A 132 12.85 -19.69 -14.34
CA LEU A 132 13.25 -18.34 -14.75
C LEU A 132 13.77 -18.31 -16.19
N ALA A 133 13.46 -17.23 -16.90
CA ALA A 133 14.04 -16.95 -18.20
C ALA A 133 14.34 -15.45 -18.37
N VAL A 134 15.41 -15.17 -19.11
CA VAL A 134 15.83 -13.81 -19.46
C VAL A 134 15.69 -13.62 -20.96
N LEU A 135 14.98 -12.56 -21.33
CA LEU A 135 14.74 -12.15 -22.70
C LEU A 135 15.47 -10.85 -23.01
N LYS A 136 15.85 -10.64 -24.27
CA LYS A 136 16.44 -9.39 -24.77
C LYS A 136 15.58 -8.81 -25.87
N VAL A 137 15.17 -7.55 -25.70
CA VAL A 137 14.50 -6.74 -26.72
C VAL A 137 15.42 -5.64 -27.24
N ASN A 138 15.07 -5.06 -28.38
CA ASN A 138 15.66 -3.80 -28.86
C ASN A 138 14.58 -2.70 -28.78
N LYS A 139 14.56 -2.00 -27.63
CA LYS A 139 13.67 -0.89 -27.33
C LYS A 139 14.44 0.09 -26.44
N ARG A 140 14.17 1.38 -26.64
CA ARG A 140 14.68 2.49 -25.82
C ARG A 140 13.55 2.98 -24.91
N ASP A 141 13.88 3.86 -23.97
CA ASP A 141 12.90 4.47 -23.06
C ASP A 141 12.16 3.40 -22.25
N LEU A 142 12.95 2.46 -21.72
CA LEU A 142 12.48 1.41 -20.84
C LEU A 142 12.60 1.88 -19.39
N GLU A 143 11.59 1.59 -18.58
CA GLU A 143 11.59 1.84 -17.14
C GLU A 143 11.89 0.50 -16.43
N PRO A 144 13.08 0.32 -15.82
CA PRO A 144 13.38 -0.89 -15.08
C PRO A 144 12.71 -0.91 -13.72
N LEU A 145 12.31 -2.10 -13.28
CA LEU A 145 11.84 -2.29 -11.92
C LEU A 145 13.03 -2.29 -10.94
N GLU A 146 12.96 -1.45 -9.91
CA GLU A 146 13.96 -1.47 -8.84
C GLU A 146 13.89 -2.77 -8.04
N LEU A 147 15.03 -3.43 -7.86
CA LEU A 147 15.12 -4.68 -7.12
C LEU A 147 15.55 -4.42 -5.67
N ALA A 148 14.79 -4.97 -4.74
CA ALA A 148 15.09 -4.95 -3.31
C ALA A 148 15.66 -6.29 -2.83
N ASP A 149 16.33 -6.28 -1.67
CA ASP A 149 16.81 -7.50 -1.04
C ASP A 149 15.64 -8.33 -0.47
N SER A 150 15.40 -9.49 -1.09
CA SER A 150 14.40 -10.45 -0.65
C SER A 150 14.64 -11.01 0.77
N SER A 151 15.88 -10.94 1.29
CA SER A 151 16.24 -11.41 2.62
C SER A 151 15.58 -10.58 3.74
N GLU A 152 15.37 -9.29 3.46
CA GLU A 152 14.79 -8.31 4.38
C GLU A 152 13.25 -8.39 4.47
N VAL A 153 12.61 -9.04 3.50
CA VAL A 153 11.15 -9.23 3.48
C VAL A 153 10.69 -10.02 4.71
N LYS A 154 9.54 -9.66 5.29
CA LYS A 154 8.98 -10.31 6.49
C LYS A 154 7.65 -11.00 6.21
N VAL A 155 7.39 -12.10 6.91
CA VAL A 155 6.05 -12.72 6.92
C VAL A 155 5.06 -11.73 7.56
N GLY A 156 3.88 -11.59 6.95
CA GLY A 156 2.86 -10.60 7.31
C GLY A 156 3.04 -9.23 6.63
N GLN A 157 4.15 -8.98 5.93
CA GLN A 157 4.36 -7.76 5.16
C GLN A 157 3.38 -7.71 3.97
N LYS A 158 2.85 -6.53 3.65
CA LYS A 158 2.02 -6.32 2.46
C LYS A 158 2.84 -6.57 1.20
N ALA A 159 2.20 -7.20 0.21
CA ALA A 159 2.78 -7.44 -1.09
C ALA A 159 1.70 -7.28 -2.17
N VAL A 160 2.15 -6.91 -3.38
CA VAL A 160 1.30 -6.83 -4.56
C VAL A 160 1.82 -7.78 -5.62
N ALA A 161 0.91 -8.52 -6.24
CA ALA A 161 1.19 -9.32 -7.43
C ALA A 161 0.71 -8.52 -8.65
N VAL A 162 1.64 -8.23 -9.55
CA VAL A 162 1.37 -7.49 -10.78
C VAL A 162 1.56 -8.41 -11.98
N GLY A 163 0.63 -8.36 -12.93
CA GLY A 163 0.75 -9.11 -14.17
C GLY A 163 -0.10 -8.52 -15.29
N ASN A 164 0.33 -8.72 -16.52
CA ASN A 164 -0.36 -8.32 -17.73
C ASN A 164 -0.45 -9.50 -18.73
N PRO A 165 -1.13 -10.60 -18.40
CA PRO A 165 -1.17 -11.78 -19.26
C PRO A 165 -2.04 -11.61 -20.53
N PHE A 166 -2.74 -10.48 -20.68
CA PHE A 166 -3.65 -10.22 -21.82
C PHE A 166 -3.27 -9.01 -22.67
N GLY A 167 -2.23 -8.26 -22.31
CA GLY A 167 -1.76 -7.10 -23.06
C GLY A 167 -2.74 -5.91 -23.09
N LEU A 168 -3.66 -5.82 -22.12
CA LEU A 168 -4.63 -4.70 -22.03
C LEU A 168 -4.14 -3.62 -21.07
N ARG A 169 -4.10 -3.97 -19.78
CA ARG A 169 -3.52 -3.20 -18.67
C ARG A 169 -3.07 -4.21 -17.61
N SER A 170 -2.09 -3.86 -16.79
CA SER A 170 -1.71 -4.74 -15.69
C SER A 170 -2.84 -4.86 -14.66
N SER A 171 -3.01 -6.07 -14.15
CA SER A 171 -3.86 -6.37 -13.00
C SER A 171 -2.98 -6.42 -11.75
N ILE A 172 -3.45 -5.79 -10.67
CA ILE A 172 -2.81 -5.86 -9.36
C ILE A 172 -3.70 -6.62 -8.38
N THR A 173 -3.13 -7.60 -7.70
CA THR A 173 -3.73 -8.26 -6.54
C THR A 173 -2.92 -7.93 -5.30
N SER A 174 -3.56 -7.39 -4.26
CA SER A 174 -2.90 -7.10 -2.97
C SER A 174 -3.09 -8.26 -1.99
N GLY A 175 -2.07 -8.51 -1.18
CA GLY A 175 -2.10 -9.52 -0.13
C GLY A 175 -0.96 -9.32 0.88
N ILE A 176 -0.66 -10.39 1.61
CA ILE A 176 0.47 -10.42 2.55
C ILE A 176 1.39 -11.59 2.24
N ILE A 177 2.67 -11.43 2.57
CA ILE A 177 3.66 -12.51 2.52
C ILE A 177 3.29 -13.56 3.58
N SER A 178 2.87 -14.75 3.14
CA SER A 178 2.46 -15.83 4.05
C SER A 178 3.61 -16.70 4.54
N GLN A 179 4.70 -16.81 3.77
CA GLN A 179 5.85 -17.66 4.10
C GLN A 179 7.10 -17.23 3.32
N LYS A 180 8.29 -17.55 3.86
CA LYS A 180 9.61 -17.43 3.17
C LYS A 180 10.27 -18.79 3.01
N GLY A 181 11.19 -18.91 2.05
CA GLY A 181 12.03 -20.10 1.89
C GLY A 181 11.28 -21.37 1.43
N ARG A 182 10.19 -21.22 0.68
CA ARG A 182 9.54 -22.37 0.04
C ARG A 182 10.46 -22.92 -1.04
N SER A 183 10.71 -24.23 -0.99
CA SER A 183 11.33 -24.96 -2.09
C SER A 183 10.27 -25.19 -3.16
N LEU A 184 10.53 -24.72 -4.38
CA LEU A 184 9.76 -25.09 -5.56
C LEU A 184 10.23 -26.49 -5.97
N ARG A 185 9.34 -27.49 -5.88
CA ARG A 185 9.64 -28.81 -6.44
C ARG A 185 9.43 -28.76 -7.95
N THR A 186 10.49 -28.88 -8.72
CA THR A 186 10.41 -29.03 -10.17
C THR A 186 10.21 -30.50 -10.54
N GLN A 187 9.59 -30.78 -11.70
CA GLN A 187 9.56 -32.14 -12.25
C GLN A 187 10.98 -32.52 -12.69
N GLY A 188 11.80 -33.01 -11.76
CA GLY A 188 13.18 -33.39 -12.07
C GLY A 188 14.04 -33.92 -10.92
N GLY A 189 13.70 -33.60 -9.67
CA GLY A 189 14.42 -34.11 -8.49
C GLY A 189 14.61 -33.06 -7.41
#